data_AF-A0A0D0C8L9-F1
#
_entry.id   AF-A0A0D0C8L9-F1
#
_cell.length_a   1.000
_cell.length_b   1.000
_cell.length_c   1.000
_cell.angle_alpha   90.00
_cell.angle_beta   90.00
_cell.angle_gamma   90.00
#
_symmetry.space_group_name_H-M   'P 1'
#
loop_
_entity.id
_entity.type
_entity.pdbx_description
1 polymer ?
#
loop_
_entity_poly.entity_id
_entity_poly.type
_entity_poly.pdbx_seq_one_letter_code
_entity_poly.pdbx_strand_id
1 'polypeptide(L)'
;MTVHLQVWLMDGLGFMVSRLPYHEYLAAPNHSLEWSPCNNHRAVNQPNSSRAWLEATGIGATTCAHHGCSVPHSVVDFQKGERQVNMDYSLANALQYNMQGIRHVINFYDVNCTYMRMLRQHVGNNKFLKFPTEMEIIPGIRIWHVHGHQPQCFSRYAPFVHQRCWVD
;
A
#
# COMPACT_ATOMS: atom_id res chain seq x y z
N MET A 1 0.19 15.97 -33.01
CA MET A 1 0.34 15.37 -31.68
C MET A 1 -0.02 13.91 -31.81
N THR A 2 0.98 13.04 -31.92
CA THR A 2 0.80 11.59 -31.95
C THR A 2 0.37 11.15 -30.55
N VAL A 3 -0.90 10.79 -30.41
CA VAL A 3 -1.39 10.09 -29.22
C VAL A 3 -0.74 8.71 -29.28
N HIS A 4 0.29 8.47 -28.48
CA HIS A 4 0.78 7.10 -28.29
C HIS A 4 -0.35 6.30 -27.65
N LEU A 5 -1.07 5.54 -28.47
CA LEU A 5 -2.15 4.68 -28.01
C LEU A 5 -1.50 3.49 -27.29
N GLN A 6 -1.43 3.57 -25.97
CA GLN A 6 -0.97 2.46 -25.16
C GLN A 6 -2.03 1.35 -25.22
N VAL A 7 -1.66 0.24 -25.84
CA VAL A 7 -2.53 -0.93 -25.96
C VAL A 7 -2.37 -1.74 -24.67
N TRP A 8 -3.38 -1.68 -23.82
CA TRP A 8 -3.45 -2.48 -22.61
C TRP A 8 -3.88 -3.90 -23.00
N LEU A 9 -3.04 -4.88 -22.70
CA LEU A 9 -3.36 -6.29 -22.99
C LEU A 9 -4.65 -6.72 -22.30
N MET A 10 -4.86 -6.27 -21.05
CA MET A 10 -6.08 -6.54 -20.28
C MET A 10 -6.28 -5.51 -19.16
N ASP A 11 -7.10 -4.47 -19.37
CA ASP A 11 -7.39 -3.43 -18.35
C ASP A 11 -8.16 -4.02 -17.17
N GLY A 12 -7.59 -3.88 -15.96
CA GLY A 12 -8.17 -4.40 -14.74
C GLY A 12 -8.36 -5.92 -14.69
N LEU A 13 -7.67 -6.71 -15.52
CA LEU A 13 -7.64 -8.17 -15.37
C LEU A 13 -6.30 -8.64 -14.81
N GLY A 14 -6.32 -9.84 -14.22
CA GLY A 14 -5.15 -10.42 -13.57
C GLY A 14 -4.78 -9.62 -12.31
N PHE A 15 -3.55 -9.10 -12.27
CA PHE A 15 -3.03 -8.44 -11.07
C PHE A 15 -3.17 -6.92 -11.07
N MET A 16 -3.26 -6.29 -12.25
CA MET A 16 -3.37 -4.83 -12.35
C MET A 16 -4.76 -4.34 -11.97
N VAL A 17 -4.83 -3.17 -11.34
CA VAL A 17 -6.08 -2.45 -11.12
C VAL A 17 -6.65 -1.90 -12.42
N SER A 18 -7.96 -1.68 -12.47
CA SER A 18 -8.60 -0.96 -13.58
C SER A 18 -8.11 0.49 -13.63
N ARG A 19 -7.70 0.96 -14.81
CA ARG A 19 -7.08 2.27 -14.98
C ARG A 19 -8.02 3.43 -14.63
N LEU A 20 -9.23 3.44 -15.18
CA LEU A 20 -10.16 4.56 -15.02
C LEU A 20 -10.52 4.82 -13.54
N PRO A 21 -11.03 3.83 -12.77
CA PRO A 21 -11.36 4.06 -11.36
C PRO A 21 -10.14 4.45 -10.52
N TYR A 22 -8.97 3.92 -10.85
CA TYR A 22 -7.75 4.23 -10.14
C TYR A 22 -7.30 5.68 -10.36
N HIS A 23 -7.31 6.16 -11.60
CA HIS A 23 -6.95 7.54 -11.91
C HIS A 23 -7.95 8.55 -11.31
N GLU A 24 -9.24 8.22 -11.27
CA GLU A 24 -10.25 9.04 -10.59
C GLU A 24 -9.97 9.16 -9.09
N TYR A 25 -9.57 8.06 -8.44
CA TYR A 25 -9.16 8.06 -7.04
C TYR A 25 -7.91 8.93 -6.81
N LEU A 26 -6.90 8.82 -7.67
CA LEU A 26 -5.67 9.60 -7.55
C LEU A 26 -5.89 11.11 -7.77
N ALA A 27 -6.90 11.50 -8.54
CA ALA A 27 -7.25 12.90 -8.79
C ALA A 27 -8.07 13.55 -7.66
N ALA A 28 -8.58 12.76 -6.70
CA ALA A 28 -9.38 13.28 -5.59
C ALA A 28 -8.56 14.21 -4.66
N PRO A 29 -9.14 15.30 -4.13
CA PRO A 29 -8.41 16.32 -3.36
C PRO A 29 -8.06 15.92 -1.91
N ASN A 30 -8.39 14.70 -1.48
CA ASN A 30 -8.37 14.30 -0.05
C ASN A 30 -7.04 13.70 0.43
N HIS A 31 -5.96 13.89 -0.33
CA HIS A 31 -4.66 13.27 -0.03
C HIS A 31 -3.82 14.25 0.80
N SER A 32 -3.74 14.03 2.11
CA SER A 32 -2.97 14.88 3.02
C SER A 32 -1.46 14.66 2.87
N LEU A 33 -0.67 15.66 3.29
CA LEU A 33 0.78 15.56 3.29
C LEU A 33 1.25 14.51 4.31
N GLU A 34 2.09 13.59 3.84
CA GLU A 34 2.65 12.51 4.62
C GLU A 34 3.76 13.06 5.55
N TRP A 35 3.48 13.16 6.85
CA TRP A 35 4.51 13.50 7.84
C TRP A 35 4.86 12.28 8.69
N SER A 36 6.15 11.92 8.69
CA SER A 36 6.68 10.82 9.51
C SER A 36 7.37 11.34 10.77
N PRO A 37 6.89 11.00 11.98
CA PRO A 37 7.67 11.21 13.21
C PRO A 37 8.80 10.19 13.41
N CYS A 38 8.94 9.21 12.51
CA CYS A 38 10.00 8.19 12.55
C CYS A 38 11.32 8.74 11.96
N ASN A 39 12.36 7.90 11.93
CA ASN A 39 13.60 8.19 11.23
C ASN A 39 13.37 8.56 9.76
N ASN A 40 14.36 9.20 9.15
CA ASN A 40 14.23 9.76 7.80
C ASN A 40 14.25 8.64 6.72
N HIS A 41 13.09 8.05 6.44
CA HIS A 41 12.96 6.98 5.44
C HIS A 41 12.88 7.57 4.02
N ARG A 42 13.71 7.09 3.11
CA ARG A 42 13.74 7.58 1.71
C ARG A 42 12.39 7.41 1.00
N ALA A 43 11.66 6.32 1.31
CA ALA A 43 10.34 6.04 0.74
C ALA A 43 9.30 7.12 1.08
N VAL A 44 9.34 7.70 2.29
CA VAL A 44 8.42 8.78 2.71
C VAL A 44 8.88 10.14 2.22
N ASN A 45 10.19 10.33 2.04
CA ASN A 45 10.80 11.65 1.76
C ASN A 45 11.09 11.94 0.29
N GLN A 46 10.92 10.96 -0.60
CA GLN A 46 11.03 11.15 -2.06
C GLN A 46 9.77 10.73 -2.84
N PRO A 47 8.54 11.06 -2.39
CA PRO A 47 7.30 10.66 -3.07
C PRO A 47 7.04 11.42 -4.39
N ASN A 48 8.00 12.27 -4.81
CA ASN A 48 7.89 13.19 -5.94
C ASN A 48 9.11 13.11 -6.87
N SER A 49 9.85 12.00 -6.90
CA SER A 49 10.87 11.79 -7.93
C SER A 49 10.20 11.53 -9.28
N SER A 50 9.65 12.58 -9.89
CA SER A 50 9.14 12.52 -11.25
C SER A 50 10.32 12.39 -12.20
N ARG A 51 10.22 11.43 -13.12
CA ARG A 51 11.07 11.39 -14.29
C ARG A 51 10.24 11.96 -15.42
N ALA A 52 10.72 13.03 -16.03
CA ALA A 52 10.06 13.58 -17.22
C ALA A 52 9.88 12.45 -18.24
N TRP A 53 8.75 12.46 -18.95
CA TRP A 53 8.45 11.55 -20.07
C TRP A 53 8.05 10.10 -19.72
N LEU A 54 7.83 9.76 -18.44
CA LEU A 54 7.28 8.46 -18.05
C LEU A 54 5.85 8.59 -17.50
N GLU A 55 4.95 7.70 -17.94
CA GLU A 55 3.59 7.59 -17.37
C GLU A 55 3.59 6.89 -16.01
N ALA A 56 4.46 5.90 -15.84
CA ALA A 56 4.72 5.21 -14.59
C ALA A 56 6.21 5.26 -14.27
N THR A 57 6.53 5.58 -13.02
CA THR A 57 7.89 5.65 -12.45
C THR A 57 8.25 4.42 -11.63
N GLY A 58 7.26 3.55 -11.38
CA GLY A 58 7.37 2.32 -10.62
C GLY A 58 6.01 1.65 -10.47
N ILE A 59 5.98 0.52 -9.79
CA ILE A 59 4.76 -0.23 -9.47
C ILE A 59 4.72 -0.55 -7.98
N GLY A 60 3.51 -0.56 -7.42
CA GLY A 60 3.21 -1.05 -6.08
C GLY A 60 2.31 -2.27 -6.17
N ALA A 61 2.46 -3.21 -5.25
CA ALA A 61 1.66 -4.42 -5.23
C ALA A 61 1.41 -4.90 -3.81
N THR A 62 0.22 -5.42 -3.57
CA THR A 62 -0.05 -6.19 -2.35
C THR A 62 0.15 -7.67 -2.68
N THR A 63 1.01 -8.32 -1.90
CA THR A 63 1.42 -9.71 -2.15
C THR A 63 1.17 -10.56 -0.91
N CYS A 64 0.89 -11.84 -1.10
CA CYS A 64 0.83 -12.79 -0.01
C CYS A 64 2.24 -12.99 0.56
N ALA A 65 2.45 -12.66 1.83
CA ALA A 65 3.77 -12.82 2.47
C ALA A 65 4.26 -14.28 2.50
N HIS A 66 3.34 -15.24 2.54
CA HIS A 66 3.69 -16.67 2.59
C HIS A 66 4.07 -17.23 1.22
N HIS A 67 3.31 -16.88 0.17
CA HIS A 67 3.45 -17.49 -1.15
C HIS A 67 4.16 -16.59 -2.18
N GLY A 68 4.39 -15.32 -1.84
CA GLY A 68 4.99 -14.32 -2.75
C GLY A 68 4.11 -13.94 -3.96
N CYS A 69 2.87 -14.43 -4.03
CA CYS A 69 1.97 -14.13 -5.14
C CYS A 69 1.29 -12.77 -4.97
N SER A 70 1.21 -12.00 -6.05
CA SER A 70 0.42 -10.77 -6.10
C SER A 70 -1.07 -11.09 -5.95
N VAL A 71 -1.77 -10.29 -5.15
CA VAL A 71 -3.23 -10.42 -5.07
C VAL A 71 -3.84 -9.84 -6.36
N PRO A 72 -4.81 -10.52 -6.99
CA PRO A 72 -5.51 -9.97 -8.15
C PRO A 72 -6.07 -8.58 -7.89
N HIS A 73 -6.06 -7.74 -8.93
CA HIS A 73 -6.50 -6.34 -8.89
C HIS A 73 -5.83 -5.47 -7.80
N SER A 74 -4.60 -5.77 -7.38
CA SER A 74 -3.90 -5.00 -6.35
C SER A 74 -2.61 -4.33 -6.82
N VAL A 75 -2.17 -4.58 -8.06
CA VAL A 75 -0.97 -3.95 -8.61
C VAL A 75 -1.33 -2.60 -9.20
N VAL A 76 -0.58 -1.57 -8.82
CA VAL A 76 -0.82 -0.17 -9.13
C VAL A 76 0.41 0.48 -9.73
N ASP A 77 0.22 1.41 -10.65
CA ASP A 77 1.30 2.23 -11.19
C ASP A 77 1.57 3.47 -10.33
N PHE A 78 2.84 3.85 -10.22
CA PHE A 78 3.29 5.06 -9.52
C PHE A 78 3.54 6.19 -10.52
N GLN A 79 2.78 7.28 -10.44
CA GLN A 79 2.90 8.39 -11.40
C GLN A 79 4.08 9.32 -11.09
N LYS A 80 4.47 9.45 -9.81
CA LYS A 80 5.51 10.40 -9.35
C LYS A 80 6.42 9.81 -8.27
N GLY A 81 6.61 8.50 -8.29
CA GLY A 81 7.15 7.74 -7.17
C GLY A 81 6.05 7.15 -6.30
N GLU A 82 6.47 6.36 -5.31
CA GLU A 82 5.57 5.74 -4.36
C GLU A 82 4.94 6.81 -3.46
N ARG A 83 3.60 6.85 -3.43
CA ARG A 83 2.81 7.63 -2.47
C ARG A 83 1.92 6.67 -1.70
N GLN A 84 1.63 6.96 -0.45
CA GLN A 84 0.80 6.08 0.38
C GLN A 84 -0.59 5.88 -0.23
N VAL A 85 -1.12 6.88 -0.92
CA VAL A 85 -2.39 6.79 -1.64
C VAL A 85 -2.36 5.72 -2.73
N ASN A 86 -1.23 5.56 -3.44
CA ASN A 86 -1.08 4.48 -4.40
C ASN A 86 -1.21 3.12 -3.66
N MET A 87 -0.57 2.99 -2.50
CA MET A 87 -0.59 1.76 -1.69
C MET A 87 -1.93 1.52 -0.96
N ASP A 88 -2.67 2.56 -0.58
CA ASP A 88 -4.02 2.46 -0.01
C ASP A 88 -4.97 1.78 -0.98
N TYR A 89 -4.91 2.16 -2.26
CA TYR A 89 -5.73 1.56 -3.31
C TYR A 89 -5.35 0.09 -3.54
N SER A 90 -4.05 -0.21 -3.56
CA SER A 90 -3.53 -1.59 -3.65
C SER A 90 -4.07 -2.45 -2.51
N LEU A 91 -3.92 -1.99 -1.27
CA LEU A 91 -4.35 -2.70 -0.07
C LEU A 91 -5.87 -2.88 -0.04
N ALA A 92 -6.64 -1.82 -0.34
CA ALA A 92 -8.10 -1.88 -0.33
C ALA A 92 -8.66 -2.92 -1.30
N ASN A 93 -8.07 -3.04 -2.49
CA ASN A 93 -8.47 -4.08 -3.44
C ASN A 93 -8.09 -5.48 -2.95
N ALA A 94 -6.87 -5.63 -2.41
CA ALA A 94 -6.42 -6.91 -1.88
C ALA A 94 -7.30 -7.41 -0.72
N LEU A 95 -7.74 -6.51 0.16
CA LEU A 95 -8.61 -6.85 1.29
C LEU A 95 -10.06 -7.17 0.86
N GLN A 96 -10.47 -6.79 -0.35
CA GLN A 96 -11.77 -7.17 -0.91
C GLN A 96 -11.71 -8.47 -1.71
N TYR A 97 -10.51 -8.92 -2.10
CA TYR A 97 -10.35 -10.08 -2.96
C TYR A 97 -10.28 -11.39 -2.15
N ASN A 98 -11.38 -12.15 -2.16
CA ASN A 98 -11.48 -13.47 -1.52
C ASN A 98 -11.13 -13.51 -0.01
N MET A 99 -11.36 -12.41 0.71
CA MET A 99 -11.08 -12.32 2.16
C MET A 99 -12.30 -12.61 3.05
N GLN A 100 -13.37 -13.20 2.50
CA GLN A 100 -14.58 -13.50 3.28
C GLN A 100 -14.25 -14.45 4.45
N GLY A 101 -14.68 -14.10 5.66
CA GLY A 101 -14.42 -14.87 6.88
C GLY A 101 -13.06 -14.63 7.53
N ILE A 102 -12.15 -13.89 6.89
CA ILE A 102 -10.85 -13.52 7.47
C ILE A 102 -11.04 -12.31 8.38
N ARG A 103 -10.71 -12.47 9.67
CA ARG A 103 -10.87 -11.43 10.69
C ARG A 103 -9.59 -10.68 11.04
N HIS A 104 -8.43 -11.29 10.80
CA HIS A 104 -7.14 -10.69 11.11
C HIS A 104 -6.23 -10.78 9.89
N VAL A 105 -5.64 -9.66 9.49
CA VAL A 105 -4.65 -9.60 8.41
C VAL A 105 -3.39 -8.92 8.94
N ILE A 106 -2.25 -9.58 8.78
CA ILE A 106 -0.97 -8.95 9.05
C ILE A 106 -0.52 -8.26 7.76
N ASN A 107 -0.44 -6.94 7.79
CA ASN A 107 0.11 -6.15 6.70
C ASN A 107 1.59 -5.87 7.01
N PHE A 108 2.49 -6.32 6.13
CA PHE A 108 3.89 -5.92 6.18
C PHE A 108 4.18 -4.81 5.18
N TYR A 109 4.74 -3.71 5.69
CA TYR A 109 5.17 -2.59 4.87
C TYR A 109 6.30 -1.85 5.57
N ASP A 110 7.31 -1.44 4.81
CA ASP A 110 8.57 -0.97 5.38
C ASP A 110 8.40 0.37 6.12
N VAL A 111 7.29 1.09 5.90
CA VAL A 111 6.95 2.35 6.61
C VAL A 111 5.65 2.26 7.40
N ASN A 112 5.29 1.06 7.89
CA ASN A 112 4.05 0.84 8.64
C ASN A 112 3.89 1.68 9.91
N CYS A 113 4.99 2.16 10.50
CA CYS A 113 4.98 3.08 11.64
C CYS A 113 4.28 4.42 11.35
N THR A 114 4.20 4.81 10.08
CA THR A 114 3.59 6.07 9.62
C THR A 114 2.37 5.77 8.77
N TYR A 115 2.49 4.81 7.87
CA TYR A 115 1.46 4.43 6.91
C TYR A 115 0.11 4.12 7.58
N MET A 116 0.05 3.23 8.56
CA MET A 116 -1.22 2.85 9.18
C MET A 116 -1.94 4.00 9.90
N ARG A 117 -1.19 5.01 10.34
CA ARG A 117 -1.79 6.21 10.96
C ARG A 117 -2.51 7.05 9.92
N MET A 118 -1.91 7.20 8.74
CA MET A 118 -2.48 7.96 7.62
C MET A 118 -3.57 7.19 6.90
N LEU A 119 -3.41 5.86 6.74
CA LEU A 119 -4.42 4.99 6.14
C LEU A 119 -5.79 5.16 6.81
N ARG A 120 -5.85 5.20 8.15
CA ARG A 120 -7.12 5.43 8.86
C ARG A 120 -7.77 6.78 8.50
N GLN A 121 -6.97 7.82 8.27
CA GLN A 121 -7.46 9.13 7.85
C GLN A 121 -7.96 9.09 6.40
N HIS A 122 -7.24 8.40 5.50
CA HIS A 122 -7.62 8.28 4.11
C HIS A 122 -8.85 7.41 3.90
N VAL A 123 -9.05 6.35 4.69
CA VAL A 123 -10.19 5.42 4.55
C VAL A 123 -11.49 6.02 5.07
N GLY A 124 -11.47 6.75 6.19
CA GLY A 124 -12.69 7.24 6.84
C GLY A 124 -13.57 8.17 6.00
N ASN A 125 -13.01 8.81 4.96
CA ASN A 125 -13.68 9.85 4.16
C ASN A 125 -13.62 9.59 2.64
N ASN A 126 -13.48 8.33 2.20
CA ASN A 126 -13.18 8.04 0.80
C ASN A 126 -14.14 7.04 0.14
N LYS A 127 -14.92 7.53 -0.84
CA LYS A 127 -15.87 6.72 -1.62
C LYS A 127 -15.23 5.66 -2.52
N PHE A 128 -13.94 5.80 -2.83
CA PHE A 128 -13.21 4.89 -3.73
C PHE A 128 -12.61 3.69 -2.98
N LEU A 129 -12.37 3.82 -1.68
CA LEU A 129 -11.76 2.78 -0.86
C LEU A 129 -12.83 2.08 -0.04
N LYS A 130 -12.89 0.75 -0.14
CA LYS A 130 -13.76 -0.07 0.71
C LYS A 130 -12.88 -0.99 1.55
N PHE A 131 -12.92 -0.78 2.86
CA PHE A 131 -12.23 -1.63 3.83
C PHE A 131 -13.25 -2.49 4.57
N PRO A 132 -12.95 -3.77 4.84
CA PRO A 132 -13.84 -4.61 5.62
C PRO A 132 -13.93 -4.10 7.06
N THR A 133 -15.14 -3.77 7.53
CA THR A 133 -15.35 -3.17 8.86
C THR A 133 -14.98 -4.11 10.01
N GLU A 134 -15.18 -5.42 9.82
CA GLU A 134 -14.96 -6.45 10.85
C GLU A 134 -13.54 -7.03 10.83
N MET A 135 -12.63 -6.45 10.04
CA MET A 135 -11.27 -6.95 9.87
C MET A 135 -10.26 -6.09 10.62
N GLU A 136 -9.48 -6.73 11.48
CA GLU A 136 -8.34 -6.11 12.14
C GLU A 136 -7.09 -6.22 11.25
N ILE A 137 -6.55 -5.06 10.88
CA ILE A 137 -5.26 -4.99 10.19
C ILE A 137 -4.16 -4.77 11.22
N ILE A 138 -3.28 -5.76 11.33
CA ILE A 138 -2.13 -5.77 12.22
C ILE A 138 -0.90 -5.28 11.43
N PRO A 139 -0.33 -4.11 11.73
CA PRO A 139 0.87 -3.65 11.05
C PRO A 139 2.13 -4.37 11.52
N GLY A 140 2.94 -4.79 10.55
CA GLY A 140 4.30 -5.27 10.76
C GLY A 140 5.30 -4.53 9.87
N ILE A 141 6.53 -4.41 10.33
CA ILE A 141 7.68 -4.00 9.52
C ILE A 141 8.60 -5.22 9.43
N ARG A 142 9.08 -5.54 8.23
CA ARG A 142 9.99 -6.68 8.03
C ARG A 142 11.21 -6.56 8.93
N ILE A 143 11.69 -7.68 9.48
CA ILE A 143 12.77 -7.67 10.49
C ILE A 143 14.02 -6.92 10.04
N TRP A 144 14.44 -7.09 8.79
CA TRP A 144 15.61 -6.40 8.26
C TRP A 144 15.42 -4.89 8.12
N HIS A 145 14.17 -4.43 7.97
CA HIS A 145 13.85 -3.02 7.84
C HIS A 145 13.60 -2.35 9.20
N VAL A 146 13.00 -3.05 10.17
CA VAL A 146 12.59 -2.44 11.45
C VAL A 146 13.77 -1.87 12.24
N HIS A 147 14.98 -2.40 12.06
CA HIS A 147 16.20 -1.86 12.67
C HIS A 147 16.58 -0.45 12.16
N GLY A 148 16.09 -0.04 10.99
CA GLY A 148 16.26 1.33 10.46
C GLY A 148 15.29 2.36 11.07
N HIS A 149 14.32 1.92 11.87
CA HIS A 149 13.34 2.79 12.53
C HIS A 149 13.80 3.20 13.92
N GLN A 150 13.03 4.07 14.57
CA GLN A 150 13.25 4.41 15.98
C GLN A 150 13.06 3.18 16.88
N PRO A 151 13.71 3.11 18.05
CA PRO A 151 13.63 1.94 18.94
C PRO A 151 12.20 1.53 19.31
N GLN A 152 11.26 2.49 19.43
CA GLN A 152 9.86 2.21 19.75
C GLN A 152 9.11 1.51 18.60
N CYS A 153 9.61 1.59 17.36
CA CYS A 153 9.04 0.87 16.23
C CYS A 153 9.37 -0.63 16.32
N PHE A 154 10.51 -1.01 16.91
CA PHE A 154 10.87 -2.41 17.10
C PHE A 154 9.84 -3.12 17.99
N SER A 155 9.51 -2.55 19.15
CA SER A 155 8.53 -3.14 20.07
C SER A 155 7.10 -3.15 19.53
N ARG A 156 6.76 -2.26 18.58
CA ARG A 156 5.40 -2.15 18.05
C ARG A 156 5.16 -2.95 16.77
N TYR A 157 6.17 -3.03 15.90
CA TYR A 157 5.99 -3.51 14.53
C TYR A 157 6.92 -4.66 14.15
N ALA A 158 7.87 -5.07 15.01
CA ALA A 158 8.70 -6.22 14.67
C ALA A 158 7.85 -7.49 14.54
N PRO A 159 8.12 -8.36 13.54
CA PRO A 159 7.26 -9.50 13.24
C PRO A 159 7.14 -10.49 14.40
N PHE A 160 8.18 -10.60 15.23
CA PHE A 160 8.25 -11.51 16.37
C PHE A 160 7.43 -11.04 17.59
N VAL A 161 7.09 -9.74 17.67
CA VAL A 161 6.36 -9.20 18.83
C VAL A 161 4.84 -9.36 18.65
N HIS A 162 4.37 -9.38 17.39
CA HIS A 162 2.96 -9.67 17.07
C HIS A 162 2.62 -11.16 17.04
N GLN A 163 3.62 -12.02 17.26
CA GLN A 163 3.44 -13.45 17.47
C GLN A 163 2.87 -13.71 18.87
N ARG A 164 1.55 -13.58 19.01
CA ARG A 164 0.82 -14.43 19.95
C ARG A 164 1.08 -15.89 19.52
N CYS A 165 2.03 -16.52 20.19
CA CYS A 165 2.44 -17.92 20.07
C CYS A 165 3.06 -18.34 18.72
N TRP A 166 4.39 -18.24 18.61
CA TRP A 166 5.13 -19.43 18.15
C TRP A 166 5.30 -20.31 19.38
N VAL A 167 4.51 -21.37 19.46
CA VAL A 167 4.91 -22.56 20.21
C VAL A 167 5.58 -23.43 19.16
N ASP A 168 6.84 -23.75 19.39
CA ASP A 168 7.48 -24.95 18.89
C ASP A 168 6.67 -26.22 19.22
#